data_AF-A0A381EFL1-F1
#
_entry.id   AF-A0A381EFL1-F1
#
_cell.length_a   1.000
_cell.length_b   1.000
_cell.length_c   1.000
_cell.angle_alpha   90.00
_cell.angle_beta   90.00
_cell.angle_gamma   90.00
#
_symmetry.space_group_name_H-M   'P 1'
#
loop_
_entity.id
_entity.type
_entity.pdbx_description
1 polymer ?
#
loop_
_entity_poly.entity_id
_entity_poly.type
_entity_poly.pdbx_seq_one_letter_code
_entity_poly.pdbx_strand_id
1 'polypeptide(L)'
;MPAPDLGFALGLPPERAVRYFQSLGYATPANWREAQIAAEQQAFFITGLYREDVVEELRASLQEAINQGKSQREWREDVGGRMAQHGWLLDDGLMVDSKTGEQLAVRFGEHRLNSIYRTNVKNAFAAGRWQEITRVQKAMPYLEYTAVMDDRTRDEHAALDGHIYPIDDPFWQTFYPPNGFNCRCSVIQHSARDLEAMGRVAESSEGQWEDVEQLVGRDGDTVTTRGLKMPNGQIISADVGFDRNVGANYLDRLQQIAAEKHGAAFAERLAERAKLAGEAAGLRGIENLDALKQALDTVPQYGAAQAEITHNIRYKHNDLFGRGAALGLDEAETLSIAVFTRVHGHINNLLLHGGAGLKYPEKLVSAALVANMESALRKLPDYAGTVVRRATAAEYNALFAGLDVGDVVYNPTFFSGSAGAEVFARYPVRLTLHCQRGKKIRALSLLPQQEEVIFRPGTAWRILSGEIRTINGKSEQWLTLQEI
;
A
#
# COMPACT_ATOMS: atom_id res chain seq x y z
N MET A 1 -34.67 -3.29 6.75
CA MET A 1 -34.10 -3.89 7.98
C MET A 1 -33.70 -2.76 8.91
N PRO A 2 -33.81 -2.89 10.25
CA PRO A 2 -33.33 -1.84 11.14
C PRO A 2 -31.82 -1.65 10.94
N ALA A 3 -31.37 -0.39 10.89
CA ALA A 3 -29.96 -0.07 10.78
C ALA A 3 -29.21 -0.59 12.02
N PRO A 4 -28.02 -1.20 11.85
CA PRO A 4 -27.23 -1.66 12.99
C PRO A 4 -26.86 -0.47 13.90
N ASP A 5 -27.07 -0.62 15.20
CA ASP A 5 -26.54 0.29 16.21
C ASP A 5 -25.03 0.11 16.29
N LEU A 6 -24.32 0.96 15.55
CA LEU A 6 -22.87 0.96 15.49
C LEU A 6 -22.24 1.31 16.85
N GLY A 7 -22.91 2.10 17.69
CA GLY A 7 -22.44 2.44 19.04
C GLY A 7 -22.42 1.21 19.96
N PHE A 8 -23.45 0.37 19.86
CA PHE A 8 -23.53 -0.91 20.55
C PHE A 8 -22.57 -1.94 19.96
N ALA A 9 -22.53 -2.09 18.63
CA ALA A 9 -21.66 -3.05 17.95
C ALA A 9 -20.17 -2.81 18.21
N LEU A 10 -19.74 -1.55 18.27
CA LEU A 10 -18.36 -1.14 18.60
C LEU A 10 -18.00 -1.36 20.08
N GLY A 11 -18.98 -1.61 20.94
CA GLY A 11 -18.79 -1.96 22.35
C GLY A 11 -18.74 -3.47 22.61
N LEU A 12 -18.91 -4.30 21.58
CA LEU A 12 -18.94 -5.75 21.70
C LEU A 12 -17.59 -6.39 21.29
N PRO A 13 -17.20 -7.53 21.91
CA PRO A 13 -16.13 -8.37 21.38
C PRO A 13 -16.36 -8.70 19.91
N PRO A 14 -15.30 -8.84 19.09
CA PRO A 14 -15.43 -9.06 17.65
C PRO A 14 -16.41 -10.19 17.27
N GLU A 15 -16.39 -11.32 17.98
CA GLU A 15 -17.33 -12.43 17.74
C GLU A 15 -18.78 -12.06 18.05
N ARG A 16 -19.00 -11.17 19.03
CA ARG A 16 -20.34 -10.70 19.42
C ARG A 16 -20.82 -9.57 18.52
N ALA A 17 -19.93 -8.71 18.03
CA ALA A 17 -20.23 -7.74 16.99
C ALA A 17 -20.61 -8.46 15.68
N VAL A 18 -19.83 -9.47 15.30
CA VAL A 18 -20.11 -10.36 14.16
C VAL A 18 -21.47 -11.05 14.32
N ARG A 19 -21.77 -11.62 15.50
CA ARG A 19 -23.10 -12.21 15.78
C ARG A 19 -24.23 -11.18 15.78
N TYR A 20 -23.96 -9.96 16.22
CA TYR A 20 -24.91 -8.85 16.17
C TYR A 20 -25.27 -8.50 14.71
N PHE A 21 -24.27 -8.36 13.84
CA PHE A 21 -24.50 -8.16 12.40
C PHE A 21 -25.17 -9.38 11.72
N GLN A 22 -24.80 -10.61 12.08
CA GLN A 22 -25.48 -11.82 11.59
C GLN A 22 -26.96 -11.86 12.00
N SER A 23 -27.27 -11.46 13.25
CA SER A 23 -28.65 -11.41 13.76
C SER A 23 -29.51 -10.38 13.03
N LEU A 24 -28.88 -9.40 12.36
CA LEU A 24 -29.51 -8.39 11.52
C LEU A 24 -29.55 -8.79 10.03
N GLY A 25 -29.15 -10.01 9.68
CA GLY A 25 -29.24 -10.56 8.32
C GLY A 25 -28.01 -10.35 7.44
N TYR A 26 -26.89 -9.85 7.97
CA TYR A 26 -25.65 -9.66 7.21
C TYR A 26 -24.82 -10.96 7.17
N ALA A 27 -24.42 -11.39 5.97
CA ALA A 27 -23.57 -12.57 5.79
C ALA A 27 -22.13 -12.31 6.25
N THR A 28 -21.46 -13.35 6.78
CA THR A 28 -20.10 -13.24 7.33
C THR A 28 -19.13 -14.19 6.63
N PRO A 29 -17.91 -13.74 6.30
CA PRO A 29 -16.89 -14.55 5.66
C PRO A 29 -16.04 -15.35 6.68
N ALA A 30 -15.58 -16.53 6.28
CA ALA A 30 -14.96 -17.54 7.14
C ALA A 30 -13.57 -17.16 7.73
N ASN A 31 -12.93 -16.10 7.23
CA ASN A 31 -11.56 -15.69 7.56
C ASN A 31 -11.46 -14.28 8.18
N TRP A 32 -12.56 -13.77 8.75
CA TRP A 32 -12.63 -12.42 9.33
C TRP A 32 -11.56 -12.16 10.41
N ARG A 33 -11.17 -13.19 11.17
CA ARG A 33 -10.18 -13.10 12.26
C ARG A 33 -8.76 -12.84 11.77
N GLU A 34 -8.41 -13.38 10.60
CA GLU A 34 -7.09 -13.19 9.98
C GLU A 34 -6.97 -11.82 9.32
N ALA A 35 -8.05 -11.36 8.66
CA ALA A 35 -8.12 -10.01 8.09
C ALA A 35 -8.08 -8.92 9.18
N GLN A 36 -8.68 -9.20 10.34
CA GLN A 36 -8.67 -8.33 11.51
C GLN A 36 -7.27 -8.23 12.15
N ILE A 37 -6.61 -9.37 12.46
CA ILE A 37 -5.24 -9.40 13.00
C ILE A 37 -4.25 -8.68 12.08
N ALA A 38 -4.40 -8.82 10.76
CA ALA A 38 -3.50 -8.20 9.80
C ALA A 38 -3.76 -6.69 9.62
N ALA A 39 -4.99 -6.22 9.81
CA ALA A 39 -5.35 -4.81 9.83
C ALA A 39 -4.86 -4.07 11.09
N GLU A 40 -4.68 -4.81 12.19
CA GLU A 40 -4.21 -4.30 13.48
C GLU A 40 -2.70 -4.05 13.52
N GLN A 41 -1.94 -4.77 12.70
CA GLN A 41 -0.50 -4.57 12.53
C GLN A 41 -0.14 -3.25 11.82
N GLN A 42 -1.12 -2.55 11.23
CA GLN A 42 -0.92 -1.40 10.32
C GLN A 42 -1.23 -0.02 10.91
N ALA A 43 -2.01 0.05 11.99
CA ALA A 43 -2.62 1.31 12.44
C ALA A 43 -1.73 2.16 13.37
N PHE A 44 -0.54 1.69 13.72
CA PHE A 44 0.18 2.20 14.88
C PHE A 44 1.15 3.35 14.56
N PHE A 45 0.62 4.58 14.49
CA PHE A 45 1.42 5.81 14.64
C PHE A 45 0.87 6.58 15.85
N ILE A 46 1.67 6.75 16.90
CA ILE A 46 1.28 7.53 18.07
C ILE A 46 2.21 8.72 18.20
N THR A 47 1.69 9.89 17.84
CA THR A 47 2.36 11.18 17.97
C THR A 47 2.95 11.35 19.38
N GLY A 48 4.25 11.63 19.48
CA GLY A 48 4.94 11.91 20.75
C GLY A 48 5.37 10.67 21.55
N LEU A 49 5.62 9.54 20.89
CA LEU A 49 6.30 8.35 21.44
C LEU A 49 7.53 8.08 20.56
N TYR A 50 8.73 8.18 21.15
CA TYR A 50 9.99 8.23 20.39
C TYR A 50 10.89 7.01 20.61
N ARG A 51 10.58 6.16 21.60
CA ARG A 51 11.39 4.97 21.93
C ARG A 51 10.73 3.69 21.43
N GLU A 52 11.50 2.89 20.70
CA GLU A 52 11.04 1.71 19.96
C GLU A 52 10.39 0.65 20.86
N ASP A 53 10.98 0.34 21.99
CA ASP A 53 10.51 -0.65 22.96
C ASP A 53 9.14 -0.31 23.58
N VAL A 54 8.88 0.97 23.86
CA VAL A 54 7.57 1.45 24.35
C VAL A 54 6.50 1.32 23.26
N VAL A 55 6.87 1.66 22.02
CA VAL A 55 6.01 1.52 20.84
C VAL A 55 5.66 0.05 20.62
N GLU A 56 6.63 -0.85 20.74
CA GLU A 56 6.40 -2.29 20.60
C GLU A 56 5.48 -2.87 21.68
N GLU A 57 5.65 -2.51 22.95
CA GLU A 57 4.82 -3.00 24.05
C GLU A 57 3.38 -2.48 23.93
N LEU A 58 3.22 -1.20 23.57
CA LEU A 58 1.90 -0.60 23.36
C LEU A 58 1.19 -1.22 22.15
N ARG A 59 1.92 -1.55 21.07
CA ARG A 59 1.40 -2.32 19.94
C ARG A 59 0.98 -3.73 20.35
N ALA A 60 1.81 -4.44 21.10
CA ALA A 60 1.54 -5.82 21.55
C ALA A 60 0.30 -5.88 22.45
N SER A 61 0.18 -4.97 23.42
CA SER A 61 -0.98 -4.90 24.30
C SER A 61 -2.28 -4.62 23.54
N LEU A 62 -2.23 -3.78 22.50
CA LEU A 62 -3.39 -3.45 21.68
C LEU A 62 -3.80 -4.62 20.79
N GLN A 63 -2.83 -5.29 20.16
CA GLN A 63 -3.07 -6.51 19.39
C GLN A 63 -3.72 -7.60 20.26
N GLU A 64 -3.26 -7.74 21.50
CA GLU A 64 -3.86 -8.66 22.45
C GLU A 64 -5.29 -8.25 22.82
N ALA A 65 -5.50 -6.96 23.12
CA ALA A 65 -6.81 -6.44 23.45
C ALA A 65 -7.83 -6.73 22.34
N ILE A 66 -7.44 -6.56 21.08
CA ILE A 66 -8.39 -6.79 20.00
C ILE A 66 -8.65 -8.28 19.78
N ASN A 67 -7.61 -9.12 19.83
CA ASN A 67 -7.73 -10.58 19.73
C ASN A 67 -8.64 -11.19 20.80
N GLN A 68 -8.61 -10.62 22.00
CA GLN A 68 -9.39 -11.07 23.15
C GLN A 68 -10.70 -10.30 23.33
N GLY A 69 -10.95 -9.27 22.50
CA GLY A 69 -12.10 -8.39 22.63
C GLY A 69 -12.16 -7.62 23.96
N LYS A 70 -11.00 -7.26 24.53
CA LYS A 70 -10.90 -6.41 25.73
C LYS A 70 -11.57 -5.07 25.45
N SER A 71 -12.31 -4.54 26.40
CA SER A 71 -12.84 -3.17 26.33
C SER A 71 -11.72 -2.13 26.44
N GLN A 72 -12.02 -0.90 26.02
CA GLN A 72 -11.12 0.24 26.16
C GLN A 72 -10.58 0.41 27.60
N ARG A 73 -11.43 0.18 28.61
CA ARG A 73 -11.04 0.26 30.02
C ARG A 73 -10.07 -0.87 30.40
N GLU A 74 -10.39 -2.10 30.02
CA GLU A 74 -9.57 -3.28 30.32
C GLU A 74 -8.19 -3.19 29.66
N TRP A 75 -8.12 -2.78 28.40
CA TRP A 75 -6.84 -2.56 27.72
C TRP A 75 -6.02 -1.46 28.40
N ARG A 76 -6.66 -0.36 28.82
CA ARG A 76 -5.98 0.74 29.50
C ARG A 76 -5.35 0.30 30.83
N GLU A 77 -6.07 -0.51 31.61
CA GLU A 77 -5.57 -1.08 32.86
C GLU A 77 -4.39 -2.05 32.59
N ASP A 78 -4.52 -2.92 31.59
CA ASP A 78 -3.48 -3.88 31.18
C ASP A 78 -2.19 -3.17 30.71
N VAL A 79 -2.31 -2.21 29.80
CA VAL A 79 -1.15 -1.49 29.28
C VAL A 79 -0.50 -0.58 30.33
N GLY A 80 -1.29 0.02 31.22
CA GLY A 80 -0.75 0.73 32.37
C GLY A 80 0.09 -0.18 33.27
N GLY A 81 -0.41 -1.39 33.56
CA GLY A 81 0.31 -2.40 34.33
C GLY A 81 1.62 -2.83 33.68
N ARG A 82 1.62 -3.07 32.36
CA ARG A 82 2.83 -3.43 31.60
C ARG A 82 3.89 -2.33 31.66
N MET A 83 3.51 -1.09 31.36
CA MET A 83 4.43 0.05 31.40
C MET A 83 5.02 0.26 32.80
N ALA A 84 4.23 0.05 33.86
CA ALA A 84 4.71 0.09 35.24
C ALA A 84 5.70 -1.05 35.56
N GLN A 85 5.44 -2.28 35.10
CA GLN A 85 6.35 -3.43 35.28
C GLN A 85 7.71 -3.22 34.61
N HIS A 86 7.74 -2.54 33.46
CA HIS A 86 8.98 -2.15 32.80
C HIS A 86 9.71 -1.00 33.51
N GLY A 87 9.06 -0.34 34.49
CA GLY A 87 9.57 0.84 35.16
C GLY A 87 9.50 2.10 34.30
N TRP A 88 8.56 2.15 33.36
CA TRP A 88 8.40 3.24 32.39
C TRP A 88 7.25 4.19 32.74
N LEU A 89 6.40 3.82 33.69
CA LEU A 89 5.24 4.60 34.11
C LEU A 89 5.35 4.95 35.59
N LEU A 90 5.30 6.25 35.89
CA LEU A 90 5.21 6.77 37.26
C LEU A 90 3.74 6.89 37.71
N ASP A 91 3.52 6.97 39.03
CA ASP A 91 2.18 7.03 39.64
C ASP A 91 1.34 8.26 39.19
N ASP A 92 1.99 9.32 38.71
CA ASP A 92 1.34 10.53 38.18
C ASP A 92 1.05 10.48 36.67
N GLY A 93 1.35 9.35 36.01
CA GLY A 93 1.10 9.11 34.60
C GLY A 93 2.19 9.65 33.65
N LEU A 94 3.34 10.10 34.19
CA LEU A 94 4.53 10.42 33.40
C LEU A 94 5.21 9.14 32.91
N MET A 95 5.66 9.20 31.66
CA MET A 95 6.40 8.13 31.00
C MET A 95 7.89 8.46 31.07
N VAL A 96 8.60 7.83 31.99
CA VAL A 96 10.02 8.04 32.25
C VAL A 96 10.65 6.67 32.52
N ASP A 97 11.82 6.42 31.96
CA ASP A 97 12.60 5.25 32.35
C ASP A 97 13.14 5.45 33.77
N SER A 98 12.58 4.76 34.74
CA SER A 98 12.97 4.86 36.16
C SER A 98 14.43 4.50 36.42
N LYS A 99 15.12 3.81 35.51
CA LYS A 99 16.53 3.44 35.65
C LYS A 99 17.47 4.53 35.10
N THR A 100 17.10 5.19 34.02
CA THR A 100 17.97 6.17 33.34
C THR A 100 17.54 7.63 33.55
N GLY A 101 16.30 7.86 34.00
CA GLY A 101 15.69 9.18 34.10
C GLY A 101 15.26 9.78 32.76
N GLU A 102 15.35 9.03 31.66
CA GLU A 102 14.99 9.48 30.32
C GLU A 102 13.48 9.64 30.16
N GLN A 103 13.02 10.77 29.63
CA GLN A 103 11.61 11.00 29.33
C GLN A 103 11.21 10.25 28.05
N LEU A 104 10.23 9.34 28.17
CA LEU A 104 9.83 8.42 27.09
C LEU A 104 8.63 8.93 26.30
N ALA A 105 7.75 9.70 26.95
CA ALA A 105 6.65 10.39 26.32
C ALA A 105 6.13 11.56 27.17
N VAL A 106 5.39 12.48 26.54
CA VAL A 106 4.88 13.70 27.18
C VAL A 106 3.87 13.41 28.32
N ARG A 107 2.98 12.40 28.16
CA ARG A 107 2.07 11.87 29.22
C ARG A 107 1.31 10.62 28.76
N PHE A 108 1.04 9.67 29.64
CA PHE A 108 0.24 8.45 29.42
C PHE A 108 -1.15 8.54 30.10
N GLY A 109 -1.85 9.66 29.90
CA GLY A 109 -3.14 9.91 30.54
C GLY A 109 -4.31 9.15 29.90
N GLU A 110 -5.38 8.95 30.66
CA GLU A 110 -6.59 8.22 30.22
C GLU A 110 -7.12 8.69 28.86
N HIS A 111 -7.21 10.00 28.63
CA HIS A 111 -7.71 10.54 27.37
C HIS A 111 -6.85 10.15 26.16
N ARG A 112 -5.53 10.13 26.31
CA ARG A 112 -4.61 9.77 25.23
C ARG A 112 -4.72 8.29 24.90
N LEU A 113 -4.73 7.43 25.92
CA LEU A 113 -4.94 5.99 25.76
C LEU A 113 -6.28 5.71 25.12
N ASN A 114 -7.32 6.45 25.51
CA ASN A 114 -8.64 6.30 24.92
C ASN A 114 -8.63 6.60 23.42
N SER A 115 -7.97 7.69 23.00
CA SER A 115 -7.81 8.03 21.58
C SER A 115 -7.00 6.97 20.83
N ILE A 116 -5.88 6.52 21.40
CA ILE A 116 -5.03 5.47 20.81
C ILE A 116 -5.86 4.21 20.54
N TYR A 117 -6.54 3.70 21.56
CA TYR A 117 -7.38 2.52 21.44
C TYR A 117 -8.44 2.69 20.34
N ARG A 118 -9.25 3.74 20.42
CA ARG A 118 -10.38 3.95 19.50
C ARG A 118 -9.93 4.11 18.05
N THR A 119 -8.88 4.89 17.79
CA THR A 119 -8.38 5.13 16.44
C THR A 119 -7.85 3.85 15.82
N ASN A 120 -7.00 3.11 16.54
CA ASN A 120 -6.40 1.89 16.03
C ASN A 120 -7.43 0.78 15.81
N VAL A 121 -8.36 0.60 16.75
CA VAL A 121 -9.44 -0.39 16.61
C VAL A 121 -10.33 -0.06 15.42
N LYS A 122 -10.69 1.21 15.21
CA LYS A 122 -11.49 1.60 14.03
C LYS A 122 -10.75 1.39 12.71
N ASN A 123 -9.46 1.72 12.67
CA ASN A 123 -8.63 1.47 11.49
C ASN A 123 -8.56 -0.03 11.16
N ALA A 124 -8.41 -0.88 12.19
CA ALA A 124 -8.40 -2.33 12.02
C ALA A 124 -9.71 -2.86 11.39
N PHE A 125 -10.85 -2.45 11.93
CA PHE A 125 -12.15 -2.84 11.37
C PHE A 125 -12.36 -2.31 9.95
N ALA A 126 -11.94 -1.07 9.66
CA ALA A 126 -12.04 -0.48 8.34
C ALA A 126 -11.18 -1.25 7.31
N ALA A 127 -9.93 -1.58 7.65
CA ALA A 127 -9.08 -2.35 6.76
C ALA A 127 -9.62 -3.77 6.50
N GLY A 128 -10.11 -4.47 7.53
CA GLY A 128 -10.79 -5.76 7.35
C GLY A 128 -12.02 -5.65 6.44
N ARG A 129 -12.83 -4.61 6.63
CA ARG A 129 -14.03 -4.34 5.81
C ARG A 129 -13.67 -4.06 4.34
N TRP A 130 -12.60 -3.32 4.08
CA TRP A 130 -12.12 -3.06 2.72
C TRP A 130 -11.76 -4.36 1.98
N GLN A 131 -11.10 -5.31 2.66
CA GLN A 131 -10.77 -6.61 2.06
C GLN A 131 -12.01 -7.41 1.66
N GLU A 132 -13.12 -7.28 2.38
CA GLU A 132 -14.39 -7.90 1.99
C GLU A 132 -15.01 -7.18 0.78
N ILE A 133 -15.02 -5.84 0.81
CA ILE A 133 -15.50 -5.00 -0.29
C ILE A 133 -14.80 -5.36 -1.60
N THR A 134 -13.46 -5.40 -1.59
CA THR A 134 -12.65 -5.73 -2.78
C THR A 134 -12.91 -7.14 -3.29
N ARG A 135 -13.14 -8.12 -2.41
CA ARG A 135 -13.42 -9.51 -2.81
C ARG A 135 -14.69 -9.65 -3.65
N VAL A 136 -15.71 -8.85 -3.36
CA VAL A 136 -17.01 -8.90 -4.04
C VAL A 136 -17.23 -7.74 -5.01
N GLN A 137 -16.22 -6.90 -5.25
CA GLN A 137 -16.34 -5.66 -6.04
C GLN A 137 -16.92 -5.86 -7.45
N LYS A 138 -16.75 -7.04 -8.06
CA LYS A 138 -17.33 -7.32 -9.39
C LYS A 138 -18.86 -7.42 -9.34
N ALA A 139 -19.41 -7.92 -8.24
CA ALA A 139 -20.85 -8.06 -8.06
C ALA A 139 -21.48 -6.81 -7.43
N MET A 140 -20.71 -6.12 -6.57
CA MET A 140 -21.16 -4.90 -5.88
C MET A 140 -20.10 -3.79 -6.04
N PRO A 141 -20.03 -3.13 -7.22
CA PRO A 141 -18.94 -2.21 -7.56
C PRO A 141 -19.07 -0.80 -6.97
N TYR A 142 -20.15 -0.51 -6.24
CA TYR A 142 -20.42 0.84 -5.72
C TYR A 142 -20.39 0.85 -4.20
N LEU A 143 -19.90 1.96 -3.65
CA LEU A 143 -19.93 2.25 -2.21
C LEU A 143 -20.71 3.53 -1.97
N GLU A 144 -21.52 3.51 -0.93
CA GLU A 144 -22.20 4.67 -0.36
C GLU A 144 -21.49 5.06 0.94
N TYR A 145 -21.18 6.34 1.10
CA TYR A 145 -20.67 6.87 2.37
C TYR A 145 -21.82 7.02 3.36
N THR A 146 -21.64 6.54 4.60
CA THR A 146 -22.66 6.68 5.64
C THR A 146 -22.08 7.32 6.90
N ALA A 147 -22.73 8.39 7.35
CA ALA A 147 -22.50 9.03 8.64
C ALA A 147 -23.64 8.66 9.62
N VAL A 148 -23.37 8.81 10.93
CA VAL A 148 -24.38 8.51 11.97
C VAL A 148 -25.48 9.58 12.01
N MET A 149 -25.20 10.79 11.52
CA MET A 149 -26.14 11.90 11.42
C MET A 149 -26.77 12.30 12.77
N ASP A 150 -25.97 12.22 13.85
CA ASP A 150 -26.31 12.76 15.16
C ASP A 150 -25.61 14.11 15.42
N ASP A 151 -25.88 14.70 16.59
CA ASP A 151 -25.33 15.98 17.07
C ASP A 151 -23.78 16.00 17.20
N ARG A 152 -23.13 14.85 17.12
CA ARG A 152 -21.67 14.68 17.20
C ARG A 152 -21.03 14.38 15.86
N THR A 153 -21.82 14.34 14.79
CA THR A 153 -21.33 14.18 13.43
C THR A 153 -20.87 15.53 12.94
N ARG A 154 -19.62 15.63 12.45
CA ARG A 154 -19.09 16.88 11.89
C ARG A 154 -19.82 17.23 10.61
N ASP A 155 -19.98 18.52 10.33
CA ASP A 155 -20.69 19.01 9.14
C ASP A 155 -20.03 18.49 7.86
N GLU A 156 -18.70 18.40 7.83
CA GLU A 156 -17.95 17.83 6.70
C GLU A 156 -18.29 16.36 6.47
N HIS A 157 -18.50 15.58 7.53
CA HIS A 157 -18.86 14.17 7.40
C HIS A 157 -20.33 13.98 7.05
N ALA A 158 -21.20 14.85 7.58
CA ALA A 158 -22.62 14.85 7.27
C ALA A 158 -22.87 15.21 5.81
N ALA A 159 -22.08 16.13 5.25
CA ALA A 159 -22.15 16.52 3.85
C ALA A 159 -21.72 15.39 2.89
N LEU A 160 -20.94 14.41 3.36
CA LEU A 160 -20.61 13.20 2.59
C LEU A 160 -21.67 12.10 2.70
N ASP A 161 -22.60 12.20 3.65
CA ASP A 161 -23.61 11.16 3.87
C ASP A 161 -24.47 10.92 2.62
N GLY A 162 -24.65 9.65 2.28
CA GLY A 162 -25.44 9.23 1.14
C GLY A 162 -24.73 9.34 -0.20
N HIS A 163 -23.55 9.98 -0.33
CA HIS A 163 -22.85 10.04 -1.62
C HIS A 163 -22.37 8.65 -2.06
N ILE A 164 -22.56 8.32 -3.35
CA ILE A 164 -22.24 7.01 -3.91
C ILE A 164 -21.16 7.15 -4.97
N TYR A 165 -20.06 6.41 -4.84
CA TYR A 165 -18.99 6.37 -5.84
C TYR A 165 -18.62 4.92 -6.20
N PRO A 166 -18.15 4.66 -7.44
CA PRO A 166 -17.47 3.41 -7.78
C PRO A 166 -16.31 3.10 -6.83
N ILE A 167 -16.04 1.83 -6.54
CA ILE A 167 -14.95 1.41 -5.63
C ILE A 167 -13.57 1.93 -6.07
N ASP A 168 -13.34 2.04 -7.38
CA ASP A 168 -12.09 2.52 -7.98
C ASP A 168 -12.02 4.05 -8.11
N ASP A 169 -13.06 4.78 -7.67
CA ASP A 169 -13.06 6.24 -7.67
C ASP A 169 -12.00 6.79 -6.69
N PRO A 170 -11.25 7.85 -7.04
CA PRO A 170 -10.25 8.47 -6.18
C PRO A 170 -10.78 8.91 -4.80
N PHE A 171 -12.08 9.15 -4.67
CA PHE A 171 -12.75 9.48 -3.41
C PHE A 171 -12.39 8.48 -2.31
N TRP A 172 -12.43 7.18 -2.61
CA TRP A 172 -12.17 6.14 -1.62
C TRP A 172 -10.71 6.00 -1.24
N GLN A 173 -9.79 6.65 -1.95
CA GLN A 173 -8.39 6.70 -1.52
C GLN A 173 -8.17 7.72 -0.41
N THR A 174 -9.04 8.73 -0.31
CA THR A 174 -8.92 9.84 0.66
C THR A 174 -9.95 9.76 1.78
N PHE A 175 -11.22 9.46 1.45
CA PHE A 175 -12.36 9.57 2.37
C PHE A 175 -12.93 8.23 2.82
N TYR A 176 -12.17 7.13 2.69
CA TYR A 176 -12.61 5.85 3.26
C TYR A 176 -12.51 5.89 4.79
N PRO A 177 -13.63 5.82 5.53
CA PRO A 177 -13.62 6.04 6.97
C PRO A 177 -12.67 5.10 7.75
N PRO A 178 -12.05 5.58 8.84
CA PRO A 178 -12.33 6.85 9.51
C PRO A 178 -11.59 8.07 8.90
N ASN A 179 -12.31 9.18 8.76
CA ASN A 179 -11.78 10.45 8.22
C ASN A 179 -11.35 11.45 9.30
N GLY A 180 -11.21 10.98 10.54
CA GLY A 180 -10.84 11.84 11.66
C GLY A 180 -10.94 11.18 13.03
N PHE A 181 -10.44 11.88 14.05
CA PHE A 181 -10.54 11.39 15.42
C PHE A 181 -12.00 11.25 15.84
N ASN A 182 -12.34 10.15 16.50
CA ASN A 182 -13.71 9.80 16.90
C ASN A 182 -14.72 9.64 15.73
N CYS A 183 -14.29 9.63 14.47
CA CYS A 183 -15.17 9.41 13.31
C CYS A 183 -15.95 8.10 13.44
N ARG A 184 -17.28 8.14 13.25
CA ARG A 184 -18.17 6.96 13.31
C ARG A 184 -18.81 6.63 11.96
N CYS A 185 -18.30 7.24 10.90
CA CYS A 185 -18.76 6.99 9.55
C CYS A 185 -18.34 5.59 9.07
N SER A 186 -19.02 5.11 8.05
CA SER A 186 -18.75 3.83 7.42
C SER A 186 -19.13 3.87 5.94
N VAL A 187 -19.20 2.71 5.31
CA VAL A 187 -19.70 2.59 3.93
C VAL A 187 -20.84 1.58 3.84
N ILE A 188 -21.61 1.58 2.76
CA ILE A 188 -22.56 0.52 2.38
C ILE A 188 -22.22 0.12 0.95
N GLN A 189 -22.16 -1.18 0.65
CA GLN A 189 -21.80 -1.67 -0.68
C GLN A 189 -23.06 -2.01 -1.47
N HIS A 190 -23.09 -1.60 -2.74
CA HIS A 190 -24.26 -1.72 -3.62
C HIS A 190 -23.90 -2.38 -4.96
N SER A 191 -24.82 -3.18 -5.48
CA SER A 191 -24.82 -3.63 -6.87
C SER A 191 -25.45 -2.59 -7.80
N ALA A 192 -25.24 -2.73 -9.11
CA ALA A 192 -25.92 -1.90 -10.10
C ALA A 192 -27.45 -2.02 -10.01
N ARG A 193 -27.96 -3.21 -9.67
CA ARG A 193 -29.39 -3.45 -9.47
C ARG A 193 -29.94 -2.73 -8.25
N ASP A 194 -29.16 -2.63 -7.17
CA ASP A 194 -29.57 -1.88 -5.98
C ASP A 194 -29.71 -0.39 -6.32
N LEU A 195 -28.76 0.17 -7.06
CA LEU A 195 -28.83 1.56 -7.51
C LEU A 195 -30.05 1.81 -8.40
N GLU A 196 -30.31 0.93 -9.38
CA GLU A 196 -31.50 1.00 -10.24
C GLU A 196 -32.79 0.95 -9.43
N ALA A 197 -32.89 0.02 -8.48
CA ALA A 197 -34.07 -0.12 -7.62
C ALA A 197 -34.30 1.09 -6.70
N MET A 198 -33.22 1.75 -6.25
CA MET A 198 -33.29 2.97 -5.46
C MET A 198 -33.49 4.24 -6.33
N GLY A 199 -33.43 4.12 -7.66
CA GLY A 199 -33.45 5.28 -8.57
C GLY A 199 -32.24 6.20 -8.39
N ARG A 200 -31.09 5.64 -7.99
CA ARG A 200 -29.84 6.38 -7.73
C ARG A 200 -28.80 6.06 -8.79
N VAL A 201 -27.85 6.96 -8.98
CA VAL A 201 -26.68 6.77 -9.84
C VAL A 201 -25.42 7.05 -9.04
N ALA A 202 -24.33 6.36 -9.38
CA ALA A 202 -23.04 6.64 -8.79
C ALA A 202 -22.47 7.94 -9.37
N GLU A 203 -21.81 8.71 -8.52
CA GLU A 203 -21.10 9.94 -8.81
C GLU A 203 -19.64 9.66 -9.18
N SER A 204 -18.91 10.70 -9.59
CA SER A 204 -17.47 10.65 -9.82
C SER A 204 -16.82 11.84 -9.12
N SER A 205 -15.71 11.60 -8.42
CA SER A 205 -14.90 12.68 -7.83
C SER A 205 -13.89 13.27 -8.81
N GLU A 206 -13.81 12.78 -10.03
CA GLU A 206 -12.82 13.21 -11.00
C GLU A 206 -12.97 14.71 -11.34
N GLY A 207 -11.87 15.46 -11.26
CA GLY A 207 -11.87 16.90 -11.50
C GLY A 207 -12.47 17.76 -10.39
N GLN A 208 -12.88 17.18 -9.27
CA GLN A 208 -13.49 17.90 -8.13
C GLN A 208 -12.49 18.18 -6.99
N TRP A 209 -11.19 18.06 -7.23
CA TRP A 209 -10.18 18.14 -6.17
C TRP A 209 -9.48 19.50 -6.16
N GLU A 210 -9.32 20.07 -4.96
CA GLU A 210 -8.59 21.32 -4.72
C GLU A 210 -7.61 21.13 -3.54
N ASP A 211 -6.51 21.89 -3.52
CA ASP A 211 -5.58 21.89 -2.39
C ASP A 211 -6.16 22.77 -1.26
N VAL A 212 -6.07 22.28 -0.02
CA VAL A 212 -6.62 22.95 1.16
C VAL A 212 -5.57 22.99 2.26
N GLU A 213 -5.39 24.17 2.87
CA GLU A 213 -4.54 24.32 4.05
C GLU A 213 -5.32 23.93 5.31
N GLN A 214 -4.80 22.97 6.07
CA GLN A 214 -5.34 22.59 7.37
C GLN A 214 -4.34 22.87 8.49
N LEU A 215 -4.83 23.37 9.63
CA LEU A 215 -4.00 23.62 10.80
C LEU A 215 -3.53 22.30 11.44
N VAL A 216 -2.25 22.27 11.81
CA VAL A 216 -1.61 21.20 12.57
C VAL A 216 -1.20 21.73 13.93
N GLY A 217 -1.74 21.12 14.98
CA GLY A 217 -1.39 21.48 16.36
C GLY A 217 -1.97 22.82 16.81
N ARG A 218 -1.41 23.36 17.90
CA ARG A 218 -1.89 24.61 18.55
C ARG A 218 -1.07 25.83 18.19
N ASP A 219 0.08 25.63 17.54
CA ASP A 219 1.08 26.67 17.31
C ASP A 219 0.84 27.44 15.99
N GLY A 220 -0.22 27.07 15.25
CA GLY A 220 -0.67 27.78 14.05
C GLY A 220 -0.07 27.28 12.74
N ASP A 221 0.74 26.21 12.77
CA ASP A 221 1.28 25.58 11.57
C ASP A 221 0.17 25.02 10.69
N THR A 222 0.35 25.04 9.38
CA THR A 222 -0.58 24.40 8.41
C THR A 222 0.12 23.34 7.58
N VAL A 223 -0.66 22.38 7.11
CA VAL A 223 -0.26 21.44 6.08
C VAL A 223 -1.26 21.50 4.93
N THR A 224 -0.74 21.41 3.71
CA THR A 224 -1.56 21.26 2.52
C THR A 224 -2.08 19.82 2.44
N THR A 225 -3.39 19.65 2.32
CA THR A 225 -4.05 18.37 2.05
C THR A 225 -5.02 18.52 0.86
N ARG A 226 -5.65 17.41 0.46
CA ARG A 226 -6.62 17.40 -0.65
C ARG A 226 -8.05 17.57 -0.13
N GLY A 227 -8.73 18.57 -0.68
CA GLY A 227 -10.17 18.77 -0.51
C GLY A 227 -10.97 18.29 -1.73
N LEU A 228 -12.17 17.78 -1.48
CA LEU A 228 -13.20 17.52 -2.47
C LEU A 228 -14.20 18.66 -2.50
N LYS A 229 -14.40 19.24 -3.68
CA LYS A 229 -15.40 20.26 -3.94
C LYS A 229 -16.76 19.62 -4.21
N MET A 230 -17.67 19.79 -3.26
CA MET A 230 -19.02 19.29 -3.32
C MET A 230 -19.90 20.13 -4.27
N PRO A 231 -21.02 19.58 -4.78
CA PRO A 231 -21.95 20.31 -5.66
C PRO A 231 -22.52 21.60 -5.06
N ASN A 232 -22.64 21.66 -3.73
CA ASN A 232 -23.09 22.85 -2.99
C ASN A 232 -22.00 23.94 -2.86
N GLY A 233 -20.81 23.71 -3.42
CA GLY A 233 -19.66 24.63 -3.37
C GLY A 233 -18.78 24.48 -2.12
N GLN A 234 -19.15 23.62 -1.16
CA GLN A 234 -18.34 23.32 0.02
C GLN A 234 -17.10 22.51 -0.38
N ILE A 235 -15.95 22.84 0.20
CA ILE A 235 -14.73 22.03 0.06
C ILE A 235 -14.58 21.21 1.34
N ILE A 236 -14.59 19.89 1.21
CA ILE A 236 -14.49 18.95 2.31
C ILE A 236 -13.12 18.30 2.27
N SER A 237 -12.45 18.19 3.41
CA SER A 237 -11.17 17.48 3.53
C SER A 237 -11.22 16.58 4.77
N ALA A 238 -10.48 15.47 4.75
CA ALA A 238 -10.34 14.61 5.92
C ALA A 238 -9.42 15.28 6.94
N ASP A 239 -9.56 14.97 8.23
CA ASP A 239 -8.62 15.46 9.26
C ASP A 239 -7.19 15.04 8.87
N VAL A 240 -6.19 15.92 9.10
CA VAL A 240 -4.77 15.60 8.89
C VAL A 240 -4.40 14.22 9.48
N GLY A 241 -3.86 13.34 8.64
CA GLY A 241 -3.45 11.98 9.02
C GLY A 241 -4.53 10.91 8.88
N PHE A 242 -5.74 11.29 8.45
CA PHE A 242 -6.87 10.41 8.12
C PHE A 242 -7.25 10.46 6.63
N ASP A 243 -6.53 11.24 5.83
CA ASP A 243 -6.66 11.41 4.38
C ASP A 243 -6.11 10.20 3.58
N ARG A 244 -6.50 8.99 3.99
CA ARG A 244 -6.03 7.74 3.40
C ARG A 244 -6.99 6.59 3.60
N ASN A 245 -7.00 5.68 2.63
CA ASN A 245 -7.63 4.38 2.77
C ASN A 245 -6.73 3.39 3.51
N VAL A 246 -7.00 3.17 4.79
CA VAL A 246 -6.23 2.22 5.63
C VAL A 246 -6.30 0.77 5.14
N GLY A 247 -7.35 0.39 4.39
CA GLY A 247 -7.53 -0.95 3.85
C GLY A 247 -6.89 -1.18 2.48
N ALA A 248 -6.84 -0.16 1.62
CA ALA A 248 -6.19 -0.23 0.31
C ALA A 248 -4.66 -0.20 0.43
N ASN A 249 -4.14 0.57 1.39
CA ASN A 249 -2.71 0.72 1.65
C ASN A 249 -2.10 -0.44 2.48
N TYR A 250 -2.88 -1.51 2.68
CA TYR A 250 -2.60 -2.69 3.51
C TYR A 250 -1.35 -3.47 3.06
N LEU A 251 -1.20 -3.77 1.76
CA LEU A 251 -0.07 -4.58 1.27
C LEU A 251 1.24 -3.79 1.18
N ASP A 252 1.16 -2.52 0.80
CA ASP A 252 2.35 -1.68 0.60
C ASP A 252 3.03 -1.34 1.92
N ARG A 253 2.24 -0.98 2.95
CA ARG A 253 2.77 -0.68 4.29
C ARG A 253 3.22 -1.93 5.05
N LEU A 254 2.61 -3.10 4.86
CA LEU A 254 3.11 -4.37 5.44
C LEU A 254 4.48 -4.73 4.88
N GLN A 255 4.70 -4.49 3.59
CA GLN A 255 5.98 -4.77 2.97
C GLN A 255 7.04 -3.77 3.39
N GLN A 256 6.65 -2.52 3.59
CA GLN A 256 7.53 -1.48 4.10
C GLN A 256 7.89 -1.68 5.57
N ILE A 257 6.93 -1.93 6.47
CA ILE A 257 7.19 -2.22 7.89
C ILE A 257 7.99 -3.52 8.08
N ALA A 258 7.69 -4.57 7.30
CA ALA A 258 8.48 -5.79 7.34
C ALA A 258 9.88 -5.61 6.76
N ALA A 259 10.08 -4.68 5.82
CA ALA A 259 11.40 -4.30 5.33
C ALA A 259 12.14 -3.32 6.25
N GLU A 260 11.45 -2.43 6.96
CA GLU A 260 12.02 -1.59 8.03
C GLU A 260 12.49 -2.47 9.21
N LYS A 261 11.69 -3.47 9.60
CA LYS A 261 12.00 -4.37 10.73
C LYS A 261 13.01 -5.48 10.39
N HIS A 262 13.15 -5.86 9.12
CA HIS A 262 14.02 -6.97 8.71
C HIS A 262 15.03 -6.62 7.60
N GLY A 263 15.12 -5.36 7.20
CA GLY A 263 16.01 -4.88 6.14
C GLY A 263 15.75 -5.51 4.77
N ALA A 264 16.78 -5.48 3.92
CA ALA A 264 16.77 -6.10 2.58
C ALA A 264 16.32 -7.58 2.60
N ALA A 265 16.56 -8.28 3.71
CA ALA A 265 16.24 -9.71 3.84
C ALA A 265 14.73 -10.02 3.72
N PHE A 266 13.82 -9.09 4.01
CA PHE A 266 12.38 -9.33 3.81
C PHE A 266 11.97 -9.28 2.34
N ALA A 267 12.38 -8.22 1.63
CA ALA A 267 12.14 -8.09 0.21
C ALA A 267 12.82 -9.22 -0.58
N GLU A 268 14.02 -9.63 -0.16
CA GLU A 268 14.69 -10.82 -0.67
C GLU A 268 13.88 -12.11 -0.39
N ARG A 269 13.30 -12.29 0.80
CA ARG A 269 12.43 -13.45 1.10
C ARG A 269 11.17 -13.50 0.25
N LEU A 270 10.59 -12.34 -0.08
CA LEU A 270 9.39 -12.26 -0.90
C LEU A 270 9.68 -12.61 -2.36
N ALA A 271 10.77 -12.06 -2.89
CA ALA A 271 11.32 -12.45 -4.19
C ALA A 271 11.74 -13.93 -4.20
N GLU A 272 12.33 -14.43 -3.12
CA GLU A 272 12.72 -15.84 -2.98
C GLU A 272 11.49 -16.76 -2.95
N ARG A 273 10.39 -16.38 -2.29
CA ARG A 273 9.13 -17.17 -2.33
C ARG A 273 8.53 -17.21 -3.74
N ALA A 274 8.49 -16.06 -4.42
CA ALA A 274 8.01 -15.99 -5.80
C ALA A 274 8.91 -16.81 -6.75
N LYS A 275 10.23 -16.73 -6.55
CA LYS A 275 11.23 -17.53 -7.26
C LYS A 275 11.03 -19.03 -7.01
N LEU A 276 10.94 -19.47 -5.75
CA LEU A 276 10.71 -20.88 -5.40
C LEU A 276 9.40 -21.42 -5.98
N ALA A 277 8.33 -20.60 -6.00
CA ALA A 277 7.09 -20.96 -6.67
C ALA A 277 7.25 -21.09 -8.19
N GLY A 278 8.05 -20.23 -8.82
CA GLY A 278 8.41 -20.32 -10.24
C GLY A 278 9.32 -21.51 -10.56
N GLU A 279 10.25 -21.86 -9.66
CA GLU A 279 11.10 -23.05 -9.79
C GLU A 279 10.29 -24.34 -9.66
N ALA A 280 9.36 -24.39 -8.71
CA ALA A 280 8.43 -25.51 -8.55
C ALA A 280 7.46 -25.66 -9.75
N ALA A 281 7.25 -24.60 -10.53
CA ALA A 281 6.44 -24.65 -11.74
C ALA A 281 7.12 -25.39 -12.91
N GLY A 282 8.43 -25.61 -12.86
CA GLY A 282 9.19 -26.23 -13.95
C GLY A 282 9.28 -25.36 -15.21
N LEU A 283 9.31 -24.04 -15.05
CA LEU A 283 9.31 -23.06 -16.16
C LEU A 283 10.59 -22.19 -16.22
N ARG A 284 11.67 -22.66 -15.59
CA ARG A 284 12.96 -21.97 -15.49
C ARG A 284 14.01 -22.66 -16.35
N GLY A 285 14.92 -21.89 -16.93
CA GLY A 285 16.06 -22.42 -17.69
C GLY A 285 15.70 -22.77 -19.13
N ILE A 286 16.73 -22.90 -19.97
CA ILE A 286 16.59 -23.13 -21.41
C ILE A 286 15.87 -24.43 -21.74
N GLU A 287 16.04 -25.45 -20.90
CA GLU A 287 15.39 -26.76 -21.02
C GLU A 287 13.86 -26.67 -20.91
N ASN A 288 13.35 -25.61 -20.27
CA ASN A 288 11.92 -25.36 -20.09
C ASN A 288 11.41 -24.18 -20.93
N LEU A 289 12.19 -23.70 -21.91
CA LEU A 289 11.83 -22.54 -22.73
C LEU A 289 10.49 -22.73 -23.46
N ASP A 290 10.26 -23.90 -24.04
CA ASP A 290 9.01 -24.18 -24.76
C ASP A 290 7.81 -24.27 -23.81
N ALA A 291 8.01 -24.83 -22.60
CA ALA A 291 6.98 -24.84 -21.57
C ALA A 291 6.67 -23.42 -21.06
N LEU A 292 7.69 -22.57 -20.89
CA LEU A 292 7.53 -21.16 -20.54
C LEU A 292 6.73 -20.43 -21.64
N LYS A 293 7.08 -20.64 -22.92
CA LYS A 293 6.37 -20.03 -24.05
C LYS A 293 4.91 -20.44 -24.10
N GLN A 294 4.63 -21.74 -23.91
CA GLN A 294 3.25 -22.23 -23.85
C GLN A 294 2.49 -21.62 -22.67
N ALA A 295 3.11 -21.53 -21.49
CA ALA A 295 2.49 -20.94 -20.31
C ALA A 295 2.18 -19.45 -20.52
N LEU A 296 3.09 -18.68 -21.13
CA LEU A 296 2.86 -17.29 -21.51
C LEU A 296 1.64 -17.17 -22.45
N ASP A 297 1.51 -18.06 -23.44
CA ASP A 297 0.37 -18.05 -24.39
C ASP A 297 -0.98 -18.37 -23.74
N THR A 298 -1.01 -19.04 -22.57
CA THR A 298 -2.27 -19.29 -21.83
C THR A 298 -2.88 -18.04 -21.20
N VAL A 299 -2.10 -16.96 -21.10
CA VAL A 299 -2.52 -15.70 -20.48
C VAL A 299 -2.51 -14.60 -21.54
N PRO A 300 -3.66 -13.99 -21.88
CA PRO A 300 -3.78 -13.10 -23.04
C PRO A 300 -2.72 -11.99 -23.13
N GLN A 301 -2.44 -11.30 -22.02
CA GLN A 301 -1.46 -10.21 -21.97
C GLN A 301 -0.01 -10.70 -22.14
N TYR A 302 0.32 -11.89 -21.64
CA TYR A 302 1.66 -12.46 -21.77
C TYR A 302 1.88 -13.04 -23.16
N GLY A 303 0.89 -13.75 -23.71
CA GLY A 303 0.91 -14.26 -25.08
C GLY A 303 1.03 -13.13 -26.10
N ALA A 304 0.32 -12.01 -25.89
CA ALA A 304 0.47 -10.82 -26.74
C ALA A 304 1.89 -10.25 -26.71
N ALA A 305 2.51 -10.13 -25.52
CA ALA A 305 3.89 -9.67 -25.38
C ALA A 305 4.88 -10.64 -26.05
N GLN A 306 4.70 -11.96 -25.87
CA GLN A 306 5.50 -12.99 -26.51
C GLN A 306 5.39 -12.93 -28.04
N ALA A 307 4.18 -12.78 -28.57
CA ALA A 307 3.94 -12.68 -30.00
C ALA A 307 4.63 -11.44 -30.60
N GLU A 308 4.59 -10.30 -29.90
CA GLU A 308 5.30 -9.07 -30.29
C GLU A 308 6.82 -9.28 -30.32
N ILE A 309 7.39 -9.91 -29.29
CA ILE A 309 8.81 -10.25 -29.22
C ILE A 309 9.20 -11.15 -30.40
N THR A 310 8.45 -12.22 -30.61
CA THR A 310 8.69 -13.20 -31.68
C THR A 310 8.59 -12.54 -33.06
N HIS A 311 7.61 -11.66 -33.25
CA HIS A 311 7.46 -10.87 -34.46
C HIS A 311 8.69 -9.98 -34.70
N ASN A 312 9.16 -9.26 -33.69
CA ASN A 312 10.33 -8.39 -33.81
C ASN A 312 11.60 -9.19 -34.13
N ILE A 313 11.80 -10.35 -33.51
CA ILE A 313 12.93 -11.24 -33.81
C ILE A 313 12.90 -11.65 -35.28
N ARG A 314 11.75 -12.15 -35.75
CA ARG A 314 11.61 -12.69 -37.11
C ARG A 314 11.65 -11.63 -38.20
N TYR A 315 10.98 -10.49 -37.99
CA TYR A 315 10.67 -9.54 -39.07
C TYR A 315 11.41 -8.20 -38.96
N LYS A 316 11.96 -7.85 -37.78
CA LYS A 316 12.79 -6.65 -37.61
C LYS A 316 14.28 -6.99 -37.49
N HIS A 317 14.68 -8.21 -37.84
CA HIS A 317 16.06 -8.72 -37.71
C HIS A 317 16.66 -8.46 -36.32
N ASN A 318 15.83 -8.62 -35.29
CA ASN A 318 16.24 -8.40 -33.92
C ASN A 318 16.89 -9.68 -33.35
N ASP A 319 18.22 -9.67 -33.24
CA ASP A 319 18.98 -10.75 -32.59
C ASP A 319 18.92 -10.63 -31.06
N LEU A 320 17.72 -10.80 -30.50
CA LEU A 320 17.51 -10.67 -29.06
C LEU A 320 18.29 -11.74 -28.29
N PHE A 321 18.21 -13.00 -28.74
CA PHE A 321 18.84 -14.13 -28.06
C PHE A 321 20.36 -14.12 -28.20
N GLY A 322 20.93 -13.73 -29.34
CA GLY A 322 22.38 -13.55 -29.46
C GLY A 322 22.92 -12.45 -28.55
N ARG A 323 22.18 -11.33 -28.41
CA ARG A 323 22.51 -10.26 -27.45
C ARG A 323 22.39 -10.71 -25.99
N GLY A 324 21.40 -11.55 -25.68
CA GLY A 324 21.27 -12.21 -24.37
C GLY A 324 22.44 -13.14 -24.06
N ALA A 325 22.79 -14.02 -24.99
CA ALA A 325 23.91 -14.94 -24.87
C ALA A 325 25.25 -14.21 -24.69
N ALA A 326 25.46 -13.08 -25.39
CA ALA A 326 26.64 -12.23 -25.23
C ALA A 326 26.76 -11.62 -23.81
N LEU A 327 25.65 -11.56 -23.07
CA LEU A 327 25.58 -11.12 -21.67
C LEU A 327 25.54 -12.30 -20.68
N GLY A 328 25.76 -13.53 -21.16
CA GLY A 328 25.77 -14.75 -20.34
C GLY A 328 24.38 -15.25 -19.95
N LEU A 329 23.32 -14.76 -20.60
CA LEU A 329 21.95 -15.18 -20.33
C LEU A 329 21.55 -16.36 -21.21
N ASP A 330 20.72 -17.24 -20.66
CA ASP A 330 20.02 -18.23 -21.49
C ASP A 330 18.78 -17.63 -22.19
N GLU A 331 18.16 -18.40 -23.08
CA GLU A 331 17.01 -17.91 -23.85
C GLU A 331 15.77 -17.65 -23.00
N ALA A 332 15.56 -18.40 -21.91
CA ALA A 332 14.41 -18.21 -21.02
C ALA A 332 14.57 -16.95 -20.17
N GLU A 333 15.77 -16.71 -19.66
CA GLU A 333 16.19 -15.49 -18.98
C GLU A 333 16.04 -14.27 -19.89
N THR A 334 16.55 -14.37 -21.11
CA THR A 334 16.49 -13.30 -22.11
C THR A 334 15.04 -12.98 -22.48
N LEU A 335 14.22 -14.00 -22.73
CA LEU A 335 12.80 -13.83 -23.02
C LEU A 335 12.07 -13.18 -21.83
N SER A 336 12.38 -13.59 -20.60
CA SER A 336 11.72 -13.08 -19.40
C SER A 336 11.99 -11.59 -19.17
N ILE A 337 13.22 -11.11 -19.41
CA ILE A 337 13.54 -9.68 -19.38
C ILE A 337 12.75 -8.93 -20.45
N ALA A 338 12.73 -9.44 -21.69
CA ALA A 338 12.00 -8.79 -22.78
C ALA A 338 10.49 -8.72 -22.50
N VAL A 339 9.89 -9.79 -21.97
CA VAL A 339 8.48 -9.84 -21.56
C VAL A 339 8.22 -8.81 -20.45
N PHE A 340 9.08 -8.73 -19.43
CA PHE A 340 8.94 -7.75 -18.35
C PHE A 340 8.78 -6.31 -18.86
N THR A 341 9.54 -5.90 -19.88
CA THR A 341 9.42 -4.54 -20.45
C THR A 341 8.03 -4.21 -21.02
N ARG A 342 7.18 -5.23 -21.24
CA ARG A 342 5.81 -5.09 -21.73
C ARG A 342 4.75 -5.26 -20.64
N VAL A 343 5.01 -6.10 -19.64
CA VAL A 343 4.00 -6.56 -18.65
C VAL A 343 4.44 -6.44 -17.19
N HIS A 344 5.44 -5.61 -16.90
CA HIS A 344 6.01 -5.40 -15.56
C HIS A 344 4.96 -5.19 -14.45
N GLY A 345 3.82 -4.56 -14.74
CA GLY A 345 2.76 -4.33 -13.75
C GLY A 345 2.21 -5.60 -13.09
N HIS A 346 2.01 -6.69 -13.85
CA HIS A 346 1.51 -7.95 -13.28
C HIS A 346 2.58 -8.69 -12.47
N ILE A 347 3.83 -8.63 -12.93
CA ILE A 347 4.99 -9.23 -12.25
C ILE A 347 5.22 -8.52 -10.91
N ASN A 348 5.21 -7.18 -10.94
CA ASN A 348 5.34 -6.37 -9.75
C ASN A 348 4.12 -6.50 -8.84
N ASN A 349 2.90 -6.71 -9.34
CA ASN A 349 1.74 -7.05 -8.50
C ASN A 349 1.92 -8.40 -7.78
N LEU A 350 2.53 -9.41 -8.42
CA LEU A 350 2.84 -10.67 -7.73
C LEU A 350 3.74 -10.43 -6.52
N LEU A 351 4.78 -9.62 -6.70
CA LEU A 351 5.73 -9.28 -5.64
C LEU A 351 5.09 -8.36 -4.59
N LEU A 352 4.44 -7.28 -5.01
CA LEU A 352 3.89 -6.24 -4.13
C LEU A 352 2.59 -6.65 -3.43
N HIS A 353 1.79 -7.52 -4.05
CA HIS A 353 0.42 -7.81 -3.59
C HIS A 353 0.11 -9.32 -3.51
N GLY A 354 1.10 -10.20 -3.65
CA GLY A 354 0.87 -11.65 -3.70
C GLY A 354 -0.01 -12.08 -4.90
N GLY A 355 -0.08 -11.23 -5.92
CA GLY A 355 -0.91 -11.45 -7.11
C GLY A 355 -2.39 -11.21 -6.84
N ALA A 356 -2.76 -10.26 -5.97
CA ALA A 356 -4.15 -9.90 -5.75
C ALA A 356 -4.84 -9.58 -7.09
N GLY A 357 -5.98 -10.23 -7.35
CA GLY A 357 -6.73 -10.09 -8.61
C GLY A 357 -6.21 -10.93 -9.79
N LEU A 358 -5.03 -11.55 -9.69
CA LEU A 358 -4.52 -12.51 -10.69
C LEU A 358 -5.16 -13.88 -10.48
N LYS A 359 -5.52 -14.59 -11.56
CA LYS A 359 -5.91 -16.00 -11.46
C LYS A 359 -4.66 -16.88 -11.40
N TYR A 360 -4.86 -18.16 -11.15
CA TYR A 360 -3.77 -19.10 -10.92
C TYR A 360 -2.74 -19.17 -12.08
N PRO A 361 -3.13 -19.25 -13.36
CA PRO A 361 -2.18 -19.23 -14.47
C PRO A 361 -1.32 -17.96 -14.50
N GLU A 362 -1.93 -16.79 -14.27
CA GLU A 362 -1.21 -15.51 -14.25
C GLU A 362 -0.20 -15.43 -13.10
N LYS A 363 -0.54 -15.96 -11.93
CA LYS A 363 0.38 -16.07 -10.79
C LYS A 363 1.55 -17.00 -11.08
N LEU A 364 1.27 -18.16 -11.66
CA LEU A 364 2.29 -19.16 -12.01
C LEU A 364 3.29 -18.60 -13.03
N VAL A 365 2.78 -17.99 -14.09
CA VAL A 365 3.61 -17.38 -15.14
C VAL A 365 4.39 -16.19 -14.59
N SER A 366 3.76 -15.33 -13.78
CA SER A 366 4.47 -14.23 -13.10
C SER A 366 5.60 -14.74 -12.22
N ALA A 367 5.38 -15.82 -11.45
CA ALA A 367 6.39 -16.41 -10.58
C ALA A 367 7.57 -16.97 -11.38
N ALA A 368 7.30 -17.63 -12.51
CA ALA A 368 8.34 -18.09 -13.42
C ALA A 368 9.16 -16.93 -14.02
N LEU A 369 8.48 -15.84 -14.41
CA LEU A 369 9.15 -14.63 -14.90
C LEU A 369 10.03 -14.00 -13.80
N VAL A 370 9.56 -13.91 -12.56
CA VAL A 370 10.37 -13.45 -11.42
C VAL A 370 11.62 -14.31 -11.27
N ALA A 371 11.49 -15.64 -11.29
CA ALA A 371 12.61 -16.56 -11.11
C ALA A 371 13.69 -16.40 -12.21
N ASN A 372 13.26 -16.35 -13.47
CA ASN A 372 14.16 -16.13 -14.60
C ASN A 372 14.79 -14.74 -14.55
N MET A 373 14.05 -13.70 -14.19
CA MET A 373 14.60 -12.35 -14.04
C MET A 373 15.62 -12.24 -12.91
N GLU A 374 15.34 -12.80 -11.73
CA GLU A 374 16.30 -12.81 -10.62
C GLU A 374 17.61 -13.50 -11.02
N SER A 375 17.51 -14.63 -11.73
CA SER A 375 18.67 -15.36 -12.28
C SER A 375 19.43 -14.49 -13.28
N ALA A 376 18.73 -13.90 -14.25
CA ALA A 376 19.32 -13.08 -15.30
C ALA A 376 20.01 -11.82 -14.75
N LEU A 377 19.32 -11.07 -13.88
CA LEU A 377 19.84 -9.83 -13.33
C LEU A 377 21.08 -10.06 -12.46
N ARG A 378 21.27 -11.25 -11.85
CA ARG A 378 22.51 -11.58 -11.13
C ARG A 378 23.71 -11.83 -12.05
N LYS A 379 23.47 -12.22 -13.30
CA LYS A 379 24.52 -12.45 -14.31
C LYS A 379 24.94 -11.17 -15.02
N LEU A 380 24.02 -10.20 -15.11
CA LEU A 380 24.28 -8.93 -15.77
C LEU A 380 25.28 -8.06 -14.98
N PRO A 381 26.12 -7.27 -15.67
CA PRO A 381 27.09 -6.40 -15.02
C PRO A 381 26.41 -5.26 -14.25
N ASP A 382 27.04 -4.86 -13.15
CA ASP A 382 26.63 -3.69 -12.35
C ASP A 382 26.82 -2.39 -13.13
N TYR A 383 25.82 -1.52 -13.04
CA TYR A 383 25.87 -0.14 -13.47
C TYR A 383 25.85 0.78 -12.26
N ALA A 384 26.90 1.58 -12.14
CA ALA A 384 26.98 2.69 -11.20
C ALA A 384 26.75 4.02 -11.93
N GLY A 385 25.82 4.83 -11.43
CA GLY A 385 25.48 6.11 -12.03
C GLY A 385 24.12 6.63 -11.59
N THR A 386 23.66 7.68 -12.28
CA THR A 386 22.37 8.30 -12.01
C THR A 386 21.29 7.75 -12.92
N VAL A 387 20.18 7.33 -12.31
CA VAL A 387 18.98 6.87 -12.99
C VAL A 387 17.82 7.80 -12.64
N VAL A 388 16.99 8.14 -13.64
CA VAL A 388 15.80 8.96 -13.44
C VAL A 388 14.56 8.10 -13.62
N ARG A 389 13.62 8.19 -12.69
CA ARG A 389 12.31 7.54 -12.77
C ARG A 389 11.22 8.58 -12.59
N ARG A 390 10.17 8.47 -13.40
CA ARG A 390 8.92 9.20 -13.23
C ARG A 390 7.86 8.23 -12.70
N ALA A 391 7.16 8.61 -11.64
CA ALA A 391 6.21 7.77 -10.92
C ALA A 391 4.86 8.48 -10.73
N THR A 392 3.80 7.69 -10.60
CA THR A 392 2.47 8.24 -10.29
C THR A 392 2.42 8.74 -8.84
N ALA A 393 1.47 9.62 -8.52
CA ALA A 393 1.24 10.04 -7.14
C ALA A 393 0.86 8.86 -6.23
N ALA A 394 0.11 7.87 -6.75
CA ALA A 394 -0.24 6.65 -6.01
C ALA A 394 0.99 5.81 -5.66
N GLU A 395 1.88 5.59 -6.64
CA GLU A 395 3.15 4.88 -6.40
C GLU A 395 4.06 5.63 -5.42
N TYR A 396 4.11 6.97 -5.54
CA TYR A 396 4.83 7.81 -4.58
C TYR A 396 4.28 7.65 -3.16
N ASN A 397 2.96 7.77 -3.00
CA ASN A 397 2.33 7.63 -1.70
C ASN A 397 2.53 6.22 -1.12
N ALA A 398 2.49 5.18 -1.96
CA ALA A 398 2.72 3.81 -1.53
C ALA A 398 4.16 3.57 -1.01
N LEU A 399 5.16 4.22 -1.60
CA LEU A 399 6.58 3.97 -1.29
C LEU A 399 7.19 4.96 -0.31
N PHE A 400 6.69 6.20 -0.27
CA PHE A 400 7.35 7.31 0.42
C PHE A 400 6.44 8.05 1.42
N ALA A 401 5.14 7.74 1.49
CA ALA A 401 4.25 8.47 2.41
C ALA A 401 4.63 8.25 3.88
N GLY A 402 4.94 9.35 4.56
CA GLY A 402 5.35 9.36 5.96
C GLY A 402 6.82 8.99 6.18
N LEU A 403 7.64 9.01 5.13
CA LEU A 403 9.09 8.94 5.23
C LEU A 403 9.72 10.33 5.07
N ASP A 404 10.75 10.59 5.85
CA ASP A 404 11.52 11.84 5.84
C ASP A 404 12.90 11.67 5.20
N VAL A 405 13.58 12.79 4.96
CA VAL A 405 14.98 12.78 4.53
C VAL A 405 15.84 12.06 5.57
N GLY A 406 16.62 11.08 5.11
CA GLY A 406 17.42 10.19 5.95
C GLY A 406 16.86 8.77 6.05
N ASP A 407 15.53 8.61 5.86
CA ASP A 407 14.87 7.31 5.95
C ASP A 407 15.25 6.39 4.78
N VAL A 408 15.06 5.09 4.99
CA VAL A 408 15.38 4.05 4.03
C VAL A 408 14.10 3.45 3.45
N VAL A 409 14.00 3.51 2.14
CA VAL A 409 12.95 2.88 1.34
C VAL A 409 13.47 1.54 0.83
N TYR A 410 12.83 0.46 1.22
CA TYR A 410 13.14 -0.87 0.71
C TYR A 410 12.17 -1.22 -0.41
N ASN A 411 12.67 -1.51 -1.61
CA ASN A 411 11.81 -1.83 -2.73
C ASN A 411 11.58 -3.34 -2.87
N PRO A 412 10.34 -3.86 -2.70
CA PRO A 412 10.04 -5.29 -2.76
C PRO A 412 9.85 -5.82 -4.18
N THR A 413 9.92 -4.95 -5.20
CA THR A 413 9.63 -5.25 -6.60
C THR A 413 10.85 -5.06 -7.50
N PHE A 414 10.73 -5.41 -8.79
CA PHE A 414 11.69 -4.91 -9.78
C PHE A 414 11.44 -3.41 -9.98
N PHE A 415 12.36 -2.59 -9.49
CA PHE A 415 12.35 -1.15 -9.72
C PHE A 415 13.02 -0.87 -11.05
N SER A 416 12.55 0.09 -11.84
CA SER A 416 13.26 0.49 -13.05
C SER A 416 13.30 1.99 -13.26
N GLY A 417 14.24 2.45 -14.06
CA GLY A 417 14.29 3.83 -14.51
C GLY A 417 15.17 3.93 -15.74
N SER A 418 15.46 5.15 -16.16
CA SER A 418 16.27 5.41 -17.33
C SER A 418 17.62 6.02 -16.95
N ALA A 419 18.70 5.51 -17.53
CA ALA A 419 20.02 6.11 -17.40
C ALA A 419 20.07 7.42 -18.18
N GLY A 420 19.91 8.56 -17.50
CA GLY A 420 20.14 9.89 -18.08
C GLY A 420 19.03 10.46 -18.98
N ALA A 421 18.09 9.65 -19.49
CA ALA A 421 16.94 10.17 -20.24
C ALA A 421 15.70 10.32 -19.34
N GLU A 422 15.07 11.50 -19.36
CA GLU A 422 13.82 11.72 -18.65
C GLU A 422 12.63 11.22 -19.49
N VAL A 423 12.24 9.97 -19.24
CA VAL A 423 11.08 9.34 -19.89
C VAL A 423 9.85 9.53 -19.00
N PHE A 424 8.68 9.76 -19.62
CA PHE A 424 7.39 9.92 -18.94
C PHE A 424 7.24 11.16 -18.03
N ALA A 425 7.74 12.33 -18.49
CA ALA A 425 7.61 13.61 -17.78
C ALA A 425 6.16 14.04 -17.44
N ARG A 426 5.14 13.35 -17.97
CA ARG A 426 3.73 13.56 -17.63
C ARG A 426 3.37 13.19 -16.18
N TYR A 427 4.17 12.37 -15.51
CA TYR A 427 3.88 11.95 -14.15
C TYR A 427 4.46 12.93 -13.10
N PRO A 428 3.72 13.19 -12.01
CA PRO A 428 4.01 14.30 -11.11
C PRO A 428 5.17 14.03 -10.14
N VAL A 429 5.67 12.80 -10.05
CA VAL A 429 6.76 12.47 -9.14
C VAL A 429 8.00 12.14 -9.95
N ARG A 430 9.11 12.77 -9.59
CA ARG A 430 10.43 12.55 -10.19
C ARG A 430 11.40 12.04 -9.13
N LEU A 431 11.96 10.86 -9.39
CA LEU A 431 12.98 10.24 -8.55
C LEU A 431 14.33 10.31 -9.27
N THR A 432 15.33 10.84 -8.57
CA THR A 432 16.74 10.78 -8.95
C THR A 432 17.40 9.70 -8.12
N LEU A 433 17.88 8.65 -8.77
CA LEU A 433 18.44 7.47 -8.12
C LEU A 433 19.95 7.44 -8.36
N HIS A 434 20.75 7.60 -7.31
CA HIS A 434 22.18 7.35 -7.36
C HIS A 434 22.43 5.89 -7.02
N CYS A 435 22.79 5.10 -8.04
CA CYS A 435 22.93 3.66 -7.91
C CYS A 435 24.36 3.18 -8.14
N GLN A 436 24.66 1.99 -7.62
CA GLN A 436 25.91 1.28 -7.80
C GLN A 436 25.71 -0.09 -8.46
N ARG A 437 24.53 -0.71 -8.28
CA ARG A 437 24.26 -2.10 -8.72
C ARG A 437 23.05 -2.20 -9.65
N GLY A 438 22.70 -1.12 -10.34
CA GLY A 438 21.66 -1.15 -11.37
C GLY A 438 22.04 -2.09 -12.52
N LYS A 439 21.07 -2.61 -13.28
CA LYS A 439 21.32 -3.50 -14.41
C LYS A 439 20.80 -2.88 -15.70
N LYS A 440 21.70 -2.50 -16.61
CA LYS A 440 21.31 -1.97 -17.92
C LYS A 440 20.76 -3.08 -18.80
N ILE A 441 19.53 -2.91 -19.26
CA ILE A 441 18.85 -3.91 -20.11
C ILE A 441 18.58 -3.40 -21.53
N ARG A 442 19.22 -2.31 -21.96
CA ARG A 442 19.07 -1.74 -23.31
C ARG A 442 19.22 -2.79 -24.43
N ALA A 443 20.14 -3.74 -24.29
CA ALA A 443 20.36 -4.80 -25.27
C ALA A 443 19.27 -5.89 -25.27
N LEU A 444 18.44 -5.95 -24.22
CA LEU A 444 17.43 -6.97 -23.96
C LEU A 444 16.00 -6.43 -24.03
N SER A 445 15.86 -5.10 -24.08
CA SER A 445 14.58 -4.41 -24.19
C SER A 445 14.11 -4.32 -25.64
N LEU A 446 12.79 -4.38 -25.84
CA LEU A 446 12.16 -4.01 -27.11
C LEU A 446 12.13 -2.50 -27.34
N LEU A 447 12.45 -1.70 -26.32
CA LEU A 447 12.48 -0.24 -26.33
C LEU A 447 13.88 0.27 -25.96
N PRO A 448 14.93 -0.04 -26.74
CA PRO A 448 16.33 0.24 -26.40
C PRO A 448 16.62 1.73 -26.18
N GLN A 449 15.82 2.62 -26.77
CA GLN A 449 15.92 4.07 -26.62
C GLN A 449 15.58 4.57 -25.21
N GLN A 450 14.94 3.74 -24.37
CA GLN A 450 14.60 4.11 -22.99
C GLN A 450 15.79 3.99 -22.03
N GLU A 451 16.92 3.43 -22.48
CA GLU A 451 18.13 3.23 -21.68
C GLU A 451 17.84 2.63 -20.30
N GLU A 452 16.93 1.66 -20.27
CA GLU A 452 16.33 1.15 -19.05
C GLU A 452 17.37 0.45 -18.15
N VAL A 453 17.31 0.80 -16.87
CA VAL A 453 18.07 0.22 -15.78
C VAL A 453 17.08 -0.41 -14.81
N ILE A 454 17.25 -1.71 -14.55
CA ILE A 454 16.45 -2.46 -13.59
C ILE A 454 17.25 -2.67 -12.30
N PHE A 455 16.56 -2.56 -11.17
CA PHE A 455 17.01 -2.91 -9.84
C PHE A 455 16.22 -4.11 -9.36
N ARG A 456 16.91 -4.99 -8.62
CA ARG A 456 16.29 -6.21 -8.11
C ARG A 456 15.40 -5.90 -6.89
N PRO A 457 14.38 -6.73 -6.62
CA PRO A 457 13.75 -6.77 -5.32
C PRO A 457 14.78 -6.80 -4.19
N GLY A 458 14.54 -6.02 -3.15
CA GLY A 458 15.44 -5.87 -2.00
C GLY A 458 16.47 -4.75 -2.13
N THR A 459 16.55 -4.07 -3.28
CA THR A 459 17.33 -2.82 -3.35
C THR A 459 16.74 -1.79 -2.38
N ALA A 460 17.61 -1.24 -1.54
CA ALA A 460 17.28 -0.25 -0.54
C ALA A 460 17.81 1.12 -0.96
N TRP A 461 17.06 2.17 -0.62
CA TRP A 461 17.31 3.54 -1.02
C TRP A 461 17.21 4.46 0.17
N ARG A 462 18.27 5.19 0.48
CA ARG A 462 18.20 6.29 1.45
C ARG A 462 17.67 7.55 0.78
N ILE A 463 16.68 8.20 1.38
CA ILE A 463 16.18 9.50 0.94
C ILE A 463 17.22 10.57 1.29
N LEU A 464 17.80 11.22 0.27
CA LEU A 464 18.77 12.31 0.47
C LEU A 464 18.10 13.68 0.50
N SER A 465 17.03 13.85 -0.29
CA SER A 465 16.26 15.10 -0.34
C SER A 465 14.87 14.87 -0.92
N GLY A 466 13.93 15.75 -0.53
CA GLY A 466 12.59 15.85 -1.10
C GLY A 466 12.19 17.31 -1.21
N GLU A 467 11.61 17.71 -2.34
CA GLU A 467 11.10 19.06 -2.56
C GLU A 467 9.88 19.05 -3.48
N ILE A 468 9.02 20.05 -3.32
CA ILE A 468 7.90 20.30 -4.23
C ILE A 468 8.32 21.41 -5.19
N ARG A 469 8.21 21.17 -6.50
CA ARG A 469 8.52 22.15 -7.54
C ARG A 469 7.29 22.47 -8.36
N THR A 470 7.07 23.73 -8.68
CA THR A 470 6.04 24.14 -9.65
C THR A 470 6.66 24.19 -11.05
N ILE A 471 6.28 23.25 -11.91
CA ILE A 471 6.73 23.17 -13.31
C ILE A 471 5.52 23.36 -14.22
N ASN A 472 5.58 24.38 -15.09
CA ASN A 472 4.47 24.71 -16.02
C ASN A 472 3.10 24.84 -15.32
N GLY A 473 3.08 25.40 -14.11
CA GLY A 473 1.86 25.59 -13.32
C GLY A 473 1.33 24.33 -12.62
N LYS A 474 2.07 23.21 -12.63
CA LYS A 474 1.73 21.98 -11.90
C LYS A 474 2.75 21.72 -10.81
N SER A 475 2.28 21.32 -9.63
CA SER A 475 3.14 20.86 -8.54
C SER A 475 3.66 19.46 -8.83
N GLU A 476 4.98 19.31 -8.76
CA GLU A 476 5.68 18.04 -8.92
C GLU A 476 6.49 17.74 -7.66
N GLN A 477 6.50 16.48 -7.24
CA GLN A 477 7.35 16.00 -6.14
C GLN A 477 8.68 15.51 -6.68
N TRP A 478 9.79 16.04 -6.17
CA TRP A 478 11.15 15.69 -6.58
C TRP A 478 11.89 15.07 -5.41
N LEU A 479 12.37 13.84 -5.59
CA LEU A 479 13.19 13.15 -4.58
C LEU A 479 14.55 12.75 -5.15
N THR A 480 15.55 12.79 -4.28
CA THR A 480 16.87 12.21 -4.54
C THR A 480 17.13 11.07 -3.57
N LEU A 481 17.55 9.93 -4.11
CA LEU A 481 17.69 8.67 -3.42
C LEU A 481 19.09 8.10 -3.67
N GLN A 482 19.70 7.53 -2.65
CA GLN A 482 20.99 6.85 -2.72
C GLN A 482 20.81 5.37 -2.47
N GLU A 483 21.24 4.52 -3.41
CA GLU A 483 21.31 3.08 -3.19
C GLU A 483 22.28 2.79 -2.03
N ILE A 484 21.86 1.89 -1.12
CA ILE A 484 22.67 1.45 0.03
C ILE A 484 22.93 -0.05 0.07
#